data_AF-A0A643LM99-F1
#
_entry.id   AF-A0A643LM99-F1
#
_cell.length_a   1.000
_cell.length_b   1.000
_cell.length_c   1.000
_cell.angle_alpha   90.00
_cell.angle_beta   90.00
_cell.angle_gamma   90.00
#
_symmetry.space_group_name_H-M   'P 1'
#
loop_
_entity.id
_entity.type
_entity.pdbx_description
1 polymer ?
#
loop_
_entity_poly.entity_id
_entity_poly.type
_entity_poly.pdbx_seq_one_letter_code
_entity_poly.pdbx_strand_id
1 'polypeptide(L)' 'MAFLTNYKANGKRYFYVEKYVGKKPYTCKQSERIYSIGNERITLERLTLWILDNSFIPNELI' A
#
# COMPACT_ATOMS: atom_id res chain seq x y z
N MET A 1 7.30 -8.89 -4.99
CA MET A 1 6.86 -7.71 -5.76
C MET A 1 5.86 -6.95 -4.89
N ALA A 2 6.10 -5.66 -4.65
CA ALA A 2 5.19 -4.78 -3.91
C ALA A 2 4.38 -3.92 -4.89
N PHE A 3 3.12 -3.65 -4.58
CA PHE A 3 2.21 -2.90 -5.44
C PHE A 3 1.19 -2.10 -4.61
N LEU A 4 0.67 -1.03 -5.22
CA LEU A 4 -0.34 -0.18 -4.61
C LEU A 4 -1.73 -0.81 -4.77
N THR A 5 -2.48 -0.91 -3.67
CA THR A 5 -3.87 -1.37 -3.67
C THR A 5 -4.80 -0.35 -3.06
N ASN A 6 -6.06 -0.36 -3.50
CA ASN A 6 -7.13 0.39 -2.86
C ASN A 6 -8.10 -0.56 -2.14
N TYR A 7 -8.73 -0.06 -1.09
CA TYR A 7 -9.76 -0.77 -0.34
C TYR A 7 -10.86 0.19 0.05
N LYS A 8 -12.11 -0.19 -0.20
CA LYS A 8 -13.29 0.60 0.16
C LYS A 8 -13.85 0.09 1.49
N ALA A 9 -13.93 0.97 2.47
CA ALA A 9 -14.53 0.68 3.78
C ALA A 9 -15.45 1.83 4.19
N ASN A 10 -16.69 1.50 4.58
CA ASN A 10 -17.68 2.46 5.06
C ASN A 10 -17.82 3.72 4.17
N GLY A 11 -17.89 3.52 2.84
CA GLY A 11 -18.00 4.60 1.85
C GLY A 11 -16.71 5.35 1.54
N LYS A 12 -15.64 5.17 2.32
CA LYS A 12 -14.33 5.81 2.13
C LYS A 12 -13.34 4.86 1.43
N ARG A 13 -12.39 5.43 0.69
CA ARG A 13 -11.30 4.70 0.05
C ARG A 13 -9.99 4.91 0.80
N TYR A 14 -9.30 3.80 1.01
CA TYR A 14 -8.02 3.72 1.68
C TYR A 14 -7.01 3.04 0.77
N PHE A 15 -5.77 3.47 0.82
CA PHE A 15 -4.69 2.91 0.02
C PHE A 15 -3.65 2.25 0.89
N TYR A 16 -3.12 1.16 0.36
CA TYR A 16 -2.13 0.31 1.01
C TYR A 16 -1.05 -0.07 0.02
N VAL A 17 0.13 -0.37 0.54
CA VAL A 17 1.15 -1.10 -0.20
C VAL A 17 1.05 -2.56 0.21
N GLU A 18 0.79 -3.41 -0.76
CA GLU A 18 0.73 -4.86 -0.57
C GLU A 18 1.93 -5.54 -1.22
N LYS A 19 2.45 -6.57 -0.58
CA LYS A 19 3.46 -7.46 -1.13
C LYS A 19 2.83 -8.78 -1.50
N TYR A 20 3.18 -9.27 -2.68
CA TYR A 20 2.84 -10.63 -3.07
C TYR A 20 3.65 -11.62 -2.23
N VAL A 21 2.96 -12.49 -1.49
CA VAL A 21 3.55 -13.51 -0.60
C VAL A 21 3.31 -14.93 -1.14
N GLY A 22 2.66 -15.06 -2.30
CA GLY A 22 2.38 -16.34 -2.91
C GLY A 22 1.17 -17.05 -2.31
N LYS A 23 1.04 -18.34 -2.59
CA LYS A 23 -0.13 -19.14 -2.20
C LYS A 23 0.01 -19.59 -0.75
N LYS A 24 -0.84 -19.05 0.13
CA LYS A 24 -0.94 -19.52 1.51
C LYS A 24 -1.82 -20.77 1.60
N PRO A 25 -1.47 -21.77 2.43
CA PRO A 25 -2.21 -23.04 2.51
C PRO A 25 -3.67 -22.88 2.98
N TYR A 26 -3.95 -21.85 3.79
CA TYR A 26 -5.26 -21.66 4.44
C TYR A 26 -6.01 -20.41 3.97
N THR A 27 -5.51 -19.68 2.97
CA THR A 27 -6.13 -18.41 2.55
C THR A 27 -5.97 -18.21 1.06
N CYS A 28 -7.07 -17.85 0.39
CA CYS A 28 -7.04 -17.47 -1.03
C CYS A 28 -6.30 -16.14 -1.29
N LYS A 29 -5.97 -15.40 -0.22
CA LYS A 29 -5.29 -14.12 -0.30
C LYS A 29 -3.79 -14.33 -0.51
N GLN A 30 -3.31 -13.91 -1.67
CA GLN A 30 -1.91 -14.10 -2.09
C GLN A 30 -1.04 -12.87 -1.82
N SER A 31 -1.62 -11.84 -1.19
CA SER A 31 -0.97 -10.58 -0.87
C SER A 31 -1.18 -10.21 0.60
N GLU A 32 -0.15 -9.61 1.18
CA GLU A 32 -0.19 -9.04 2.52
C GLU A 32 0.02 -7.54 2.47
N ARG A 33 -0.72 -6.82 3.33
CA ARG A 33 -0.55 -5.38 3.50
C ARG A 33 0.67 -5.14 4.36
N ILE A 34 1.65 -4.45 3.81
CA ILE A 34 2.87 -4.06 4.52
C ILE A 34 2.74 -2.65 5.06
N TYR A 35 2.12 -1.75 4.30
CA TYR A 35 2.05 -0.35 4.66
C TYR A 35 0.68 0.24 4.42
N SER A 36 0.20 1.04 5.38
CA SER A 36 -1.04 1.81 5.27
C SER A 36 -0.70 3.26 4.90
N ILE A 37 -1.09 3.68 3.71
CA ILE A 37 -0.85 5.06 3.26
C ILE A 37 -1.93 5.98 3.84
N GLY A 38 -3.18 5.54 3.77
CA GLY A 38 -4.34 6.28 4.29
C GLY A 38 -5.35 6.64 3.21
N ASN A 39 -6.01 7.79 3.39
CA ASN A 39 -7.14 8.24 2.57
C ASN A 39 -6.66 8.71 1.18
N GLU A 40 -7.59 8.96 0.24
CA GLU A 40 -7.28 9.48 -1.11
C GLU A 40 -6.34 10.70 -1.09
N ARG A 41 -6.66 11.72 -0.28
CA ARG A 41 -5.86 12.96 -0.21
C ARG A 41 -4.42 12.73 0.28
N ILE A 42 -4.28 12.06 1.43
CA ILE A 42 -2.97 11.75 2.04
C ILE A 42 -2.12 10.89 1.10
N THR A 43 -2.78 9.96 0.40
CA THR A 43 -2.11 9.07 -0.56
C THR A 43 -1.51 9.85 -1.72
N LEU A 44 -2.26 10.81 -2.28
CA LEU A 44 -1.77 11.61 -3.39
C LEU A 44 -0.59 12.50 -2.98
N GLU A 45 -0.68 13.13 -1.81
CA GLU A 45 0.41 13.95 -1.24
C GLU A 45 1.68 13.09 -1.04
N ARG A 46 1.56 11.91 -0.42
CA ARG A 46 2.69 11.00 -0.18
C ARG A 46 3.29 10.43 -1.45
N LEU A 47 2.47 9.97 -2.40
CA LEU A 47 2.97 9.45 -3.67
C LEU A 47 3.71 10.53 -4.47
N THR A 48 3.23 11.77 -4.41
CA THR A 48 3.92 12.91 -5.04
C THR A 48 5.28 13.15 -4.39
N LEU A 49 5.36 13.11 -3.06
CA LEU A 49 6.63 13.22 -2.34
C LEU A 49 7.59 12.07 -2.70
N TRP A 50 7.09 10.83 -2.79
CA TRP A 50 7.92 9.68 -3.16
C TRP A 50 8.48 9.77 -4.58
N ILE A 51 7.75 10.40 -5.51
CA ILE A 51 8.23 10.65 -6.87
C ILE A 51 9.31 11.74 -6.90
N LEU A 52 9.15 12.78 -6.08
CA LEU A 52 10.08 13.91 -6.01
C LEU A 52 11.39 13.53 -5.28
N ASP A 53 11.26 12.80 -4.17
CA ASP A 53 12.40 12.38 -3.36
C ASP A 53 12.11 11.01 -2.71
N ASN A 54 12.98 10.04 -3.03
CA ASN A 54 12.91 8.68 -2.54
C ASN A 54 13.20 8.59 -1.03
N SER A 55 13.77 9.61 -0.41
CA SER A 55 14.04 9.64 1.04
C SER A 55 12.76 9.60 1.89
N PHE A 56 11.62 10.01 1.32
CA PHE A 56 10.32 9.98 1.98
C PHE A 56 9.65 8.60 1.94
N ILE A 57 10.21 7.64 1.21
CA ILE A 57 9.72 6.27 1.18
C ILE A 57 10.08 5.61 2.53
N PRO A 58 9.10 5.11 3.30
CA PRO A 58 9.38 4.39 4.53
C PRO A 58 10.35 3.24 4.31
N ASN A 59 11.36 3.10 5.18
CA ASN A 59 12.36 2.02 5.10
C ASN A 59 11.74 0.61 5.12
N GLU A 60 10.52 0.46 5.65
CA GLU A 60 9.76 -0.80 5.63
C GLU A 60 9.40 -1.27 4.20
N LEU A 61 9.51 -0.38 3.20
CA LEU A 61 9.17 -0.63 1.80
C LEU A 61 10.38 -0.78 0.87
N ILE A 62 11.61 -0.52 1.35
CA ILE A 62 12.88 -0.64 0.61
C ILE A 62 13.48 -2.03 0.85
#